data_AF-Q6AF94-F1
#
_entry.id   AF-Q6AF94-F1
#
_cell.length_a   1.000
_cell.length_b   1.000
_cell.length_c   1.000
_cell.angle_alpha   90.00
_cell.angle_beta   90.00
_cell.angle_gamma   90.00
#
_symmetry.space_group_name_H-M   'P 1'
#
loop_
_entity.id
_entity.type
_entity.pdbx_description
1 polymer ?
#
loop_
_entity_poly.entity_id
_entity_poly.type
_entity_poly.pdbx_seq_one_letter_code
_entity_poly.pdbx_strand_id
1 'polypeptide(L)' 'MTEVEPGRAAVAVAFVASRAVWFVYPKSGRADVNRDAIIAESGAFSWRPIANLAVDEVWSAVRVRPLAMGETPVG' A
#
# COMPACT_ATOMS: atom_id res chain seq x y z
N MET A 1 1.31 -24.49 12.31
CA MET A 1 0.16 -23.87 11.66
C MET A 1 -0.17 -22.64 12.49
N THR A 2 0.39 -21.48 12.14
CA THR A 2 0.30 -20.28 12.97
C THR A 2 -1.11 -19.70 12.84
N GLU A 3 -1.83 -19.63 13.95
CA GLU A 3 -3.14 -19.02 14.04
C GLU A 3 -3.01 -17.53 13.68
N VAL A 4 -3.72 -17.11 12.64
CA VAL A 4 -3.72 -15.72 12.18
C VAL A 4 -4.79 -14.99 12.98
N GLU A 5 -4.38 -14.07 13.84
CA GLU A 5 -5.28 -13.16 14.57
C GLU A 5 -6.40 -12.63 13.65
N PRO A 6 -7.68 -12.63 14.07
CA PRO A 6 -8.81 -12.31 13.20
C PRO A 6 -8.66 -10.97 12.46
N GLY A 7 -8.04 -9.98 13.11
CA GLY A 7 -7.74 -8.67 12.52
C GLY A 7 -6.68 -8.74 11.40
N ARG A 8 -5.66 -9.60 11.53
CA ARG A 8 -4.65 -9.81 10.47
C ARG A 8 -5.25 -10.56 9.28
N ALA A 9 -6.13 -11.51 9.53
CA ALA A 9 -6.81 -12.26 8.47
C ALA A 9 -7.74 -11.37 7.64
N ALA A 10 -8.52 -10.49 8.29
CA ALA A 10 -9.41 -9.56 7.59
C ALA A 10 -8.64 -8.58 6.68
N VAL A 11 -7.53 -8.01 7.17
CA VAL A 11 -6.66 -7.13 6.38
C VAL A 11 -6.06 -7.89 5.19
N ALA A 12 -5.53 -9.09 5.40
CA ALA A 12 -4.97 -9.89 4.32
C ALA A 12 -6.02 -10.27 3.25
N VAL A 13 -7.23 -10.65 3.65
CA VAL A 13 -8.33 -10.99 2.71
C VAL A 13 -8.79 -9.78 1.90
N ALA A 14 -8.88 -8.60 2.53
CA ALA A 14 -9.21 -7.36 1.83
C ALA A 14 -8.19 -7.04 0.73
N PHE A 15 -6.90 -7.32 0.94
CA PHE A 15 -5.87 -7.14 -0.08
C PHE A 15 -5.99 -8.13 -1.24
N VAL A 16 -6.21 -9.43 -0.96
CA VAL A 16 -6.27 -10.46 -2.01
C VAL A 16 -7.44 -10.26 -2.98
N ALA A 17 -8.58 -9.76 -2.50
CA ALA A 17 -9.75 -9.49 -3.34
C ALA A 17 -9.70 -8.11 -4.05
N SER A 18 -8.78 -7.22 -3.66
CA SER A 18 -8.77 -5.83 -4.13
C SER A 18 -8.02 -5.66 -5.44
N ARG A 19 -8.62 -4.92 -6.38
CA ARG A 19 -7.96 -4.54 -7.65
C ARG A 19 -7.03 -3.33 -7.52
N ALA A 20 -7.18 -2.56 -6.44
CA ALA A 20 -6.29 -1.48 -6.04
C ALA A 20 -6.63 -1.06 -4.61
N VAL A 21 -5.66 -0.52 -3.88
CA VAL A 21 -5.87 0.08 -2.56
C VAL A 21 -5.24 1.46 -2.47
N TRP A 22 -5.78 2.30 -1.59
CA TRP A 22 -5.20 3.59 -1.23
C TRP A 22 -4.64 3.49 0.19
N PHE A 23 -3.38 3.89 0.34
CA PHE A 23 -2.77 4.16 1.64
C PHE A 23 -2.86 5.65 1.90
N VAL A 24 -3.64 6.06 2.91
CA VAL A 24 -3.75 7.45 3.35
C VAL A 24 -2.98 7.61 4.65
N TYR A 25 -2.06 8.56 4.72
CA TYR A 25 -1.15 8.72 5.85
C TYR A 25 -0.81 10.19 6.12
N PRO A 26 -0.51 10.56 7.39
CA PRO A 26 -0.04 11.90 7.73
C PRO A 26 1.31 12.15 7.06
N LYS A 27 1.44 13.24 6.31
CA LYS A 27 2.68 13.60 5.62
C LYS A 27 3.58 14.48 6.49
N SER A 28 4.80 14.73 6.00
CA SER A 28 5.80 15.61 6.62
C SER A 28 6.28 15.14 8.00
N GLY A 29 6.58 13.85 8.13
CA GLY A 29 7.17 13.27 9.35
C GLY A 29 6.19 13.12 10.52
N ARG A 30 4.88 13.21 10.27
CA ARG A 30 3.83 13.08 11.29
C ARG A 30 3.41 11.62 11.56
N ALA A 31 4.00 10.67 10.86
CA ALA A 31 3.79 9.24 11.04
C ALA A 31 5.06 8.46 10.65
N ASP A 32 5.18 7.24 11.16
CA ASP A 32 6.28 6.30 10.87
C ASP A 32 6.18 5.69 9.46
N VAL A 33 5.11 5.99 8.73
CA VAL A 33 4.90 5.56 7.34
C VAL A 33 4.96 6.76 6.40
N ASN A 34 5.59 6.57 5.24
CA ASN A 34 5.69 7.59 4.20
C ASN A 34 5.54 6.95 2.80
N ARG A 35 5.53 7.81 1.76
CA ARG A 35 5.38 7.41 0.36
C ARG A 35 6.36 6.32 -0.04
N ASP A 36 7.63 6.53 0.27
CA ASP A 36 8.72 5.72 -0.24
C ASP A 36 8.75 4.35 0.46
N ALA A 37 8.44 4.32 1.77
CA ALA A 37 8.21 3.09 2.51
C ALA A 37 7.05 2.29 1.92
N ILE A 38 5.91 2.93 1.63
CA ILE A 38 4.75 2.27 1.00
C ILE A 38 5.13 1.70 -0.37
N ILE A 39 5.89 2.43 -1.18
CA ILE A 39 6.31 1.98 -2.51
C ILE A 39 7.24 0.78 -2.41
N ALA A 40 8.27 0.84 -1.57
CA ALA A 40 9.22 -0.25 -1.38
C ALA A 40 8.53 -1.54 -0.92
N GLU A 41 7.69 -1.44 0.12
CA GLU A 41 6.95 -2.60 0.63
C GLU A 41 5.97 -3.14 -0.43
N SER A 42 5.26 -2.27 -1.15
CA SER A 42 4.36 -2.71 -2.23
C SER A 42 5.10 -3.47 -3.34
N GLY A 43 6.29 -3.02 -3.71
CA GLY A 43 7.16 -3.70 -4.67
C GLY A 43 7.49 -5.13 -4.23
N ALA A 44 7.82 -5.32 -2.95
CA ALA A 44 8.12 -6.64 -2.37
C ALA A 44 6.94 -7.63 -2.48
N PHE A 45 5.70 -7.14 -2.50
CA PHE A 45 4.50 -7.96 -2.65
C PHE A 45 3.99 -8.09 -4.09
N SER A 46 4.76 -7.67 -5.11
CA SER A 46 4.34 -7.63 -6.52
C SER A 46 3.16 -6.67 -6.78
N TRP A 47 3.15 -5.53 -6.08
CA TRP A 47 2.23 -4.42 -6.32
C TRP A 47 2.97 -3.22 -6.91
N ARG A 48 2.26 -2.44 -7.71
CA ARG A 48 2.76 -1.26 -8.40
C ARG A 48 2.05 0.00 -7.90
N PRO A 49 2.80 1.05 -7.51
CA PRO A 49 2.24 2.37 -7.29
C PRO A 49 1.78 2.99 -8.60
N ILE A 50 0.57 3.54 -8.61
CA ILE A 50 -0.09 4.09 -9.80
C ILE A 50 -0.62 5.51 -9.60
N ALA A 51 -0.64 6.02 -8.37
CA ALA A 51 -0.95 7.43 -8.10
C ALA A 51 -0.33 7.87 -6.77
N ASN A 52 0.01 9.15 -6.67
CA ASN A 52 0.42 9.81 -5.44
C ASN A 52 -0.17 11.22 -5.43
N LEU A 53 -0.84 11.60 -4.34
CA LEU A 53 -1.44 12.93 -4.21
C LEU A 53 -1.45 13.42 -2.77
N ALA A 54 -1.41 14.75 -2.62
CA ALA A 54 -1.76 15.39 -1.35
C ALA A 54 -3.29 15.43 -1.24
N VAL A 55 -3.83 14.89 -0.15
CA VAL A 55 -5.27 14.92 0.11
C VAL A 55 -5.65 16.31 0.63
N ASP A 56 -4.90 16.79 1.61
CA ASP A 56 -5.01 18.14 2.19
C ASP A 56 -3.64 18.58 2.76
N GLU A 57 -3.61 19.55 3.66
CA GLU A 57 -2.38 20.05 4.31
C GLU A 57 -1.71 19.04 5.25
N VAL A 58 -2.46 18.06 5.77
CA VAL A 58 -2.02 17.09 6.76
C VAL A 58 -1.75 15.73 6.15
N TRP A 59 -2.54 15.32 5.16
CA TRP A 59 -2.60 13.97 4.64
C TRP A 59 -2.10 13.86 3.19
N SER A 60 -1.43 12.74 2.91
CA SER A 60 -1.12 12.28 1.56
C SER A 60 -1.72 10.90 1.33
N ALA A 61 -1.88 10.54 0.06
CA ALA A 61 -2.32 9.22 -0.34
C ALA A 61 -1.52 8.65 -1.50
N VAL A 62 -1.19 7.36 -1.42
CA VAL A 62 -0.59 6.58 -2.50
C VAL A 62 -1.55 5.47 -2.89
N ARG A 63 -1.79 5.31 -4.20
CA ARG A 63 -2.56 4.19 -4.74
C ARG A 63 -1.63 3.13 -5.29
N VAL A 64 -1.90 1.88 -4.95
CA VAL A 64 -1.20 0.71 -5.48
C VAL A 64 -2.19 -0.30 -6.05
N ARG A 65 -1.71 -1.17 -6.93
CA ARG A 65 -2.47 -2.32 -7.45
C ARG A 65 -1.54 -3.52 -7.67
N PRO A 66 -2.04 -4.75 -7.83
CA PRO A 66 -1.22 -5.87 -8.30
C PRO A 66 -0.56 -5.55 -9.64
N LEU A 67 0.64 -6.07 -9.90
CA LEU A 67 1.32 -5.94 -11.19
C LEU A 67 0.46 -6.54 -12.32
N ALA A 68 0.48 -5.89 -13.48
CA ALA A 68 -0.06 -6.47 -14.69
C ALA A 68 0.97 -7.42 -15.32
N MET A 69 0.51 -8.33 -16.18
CA MET A 69 1.40 -9.24 -16.89
C MET A 69 2.47 -8.46 -17.67
N GLY A 70 3.74 -8.80 -17.45
CA GLY A 70 4.88 -8.15 -18.10
C GLY A 70 5.39 -6.88 -17.41
N GLU A 71 4.79 -6.45 -16.30
CA GLU A 71 5.32 -5.35 -15.51
C GLU A 71 6.33 -5.83 -14.45
N THR A 72 7.37 -5.04 -14.26
CA THR A 72 8.35 -5.24 -13.18
C THR A 72 7.91 -4.48 -11.92
N PRO A 73 8.14 -5.04 -10.72
CA PRO A 73 8.03 -4.28 -9.46
C PRO A 73 8.89 -3.02 -9.48
N VAL A 74 8.47 -2.00 -8.73
CA VAL A 74 9.22 -0.77 -8.49
C VAL A 74 9.25 -0.50 -7.00
N GLY A 75 10.41 -0.06 -6.49
CA GLY A 75 10.70 0.01 -5.05
C GLY A 75 11.87 -0.88 -4.72
#